data_AF-A0A934NER7-F1
#
_entry.id   AF-A0A934NER7-F1
#
_cell.length_a   1.000
_cell.length_b   1.000
_cell.length_c   1.000
_cell.angle_alpha   90.00
_cell.angle_beta   90.00
_cell.angle_gamma   90.00
#
_symmetry.space_group_name_H-M   'P 1'
#
loop_
_entity.id
_entity.type
_entity.pdbx_description
1 polymer ?
#
loop_
_entity_poly.entity_id
_entity_poly.type
_entity_poly.pdbx_seq_one_letter_code
_entity_poly.pdbx_strand_id
1 'polypeptide(L)'
;MSRPSARLLVWAVAGVAVGVFLELLTVLLAAAGPEGPGWSLQGNGALIVPLGLAPAALAAGWTALVLQAHSRSWTATALAVGALGLLWVVLDIAAISLVRRELAIIVAGLAIYAIWLIPVVAPLVAWLTTHRRRAHKAGWHAAAGVVYLLTLVGSFAVSTRLLPPG
;
A
#
# COMPACT_ATOMS: atom_id res chain seq x y z
N MET A 1 -9.35 -24.36 -15.11
CA MET A 1 -8.75 -23.04 -15.40
C MET A 1 -9.80 -21.96 -15.12
N SER A 2 -9.61 -21.11 -14.10
CA SER A 2 -10.59 -20.05 -13.79
C SER A 2 -10.64 -19.00 -14.91
N ARG A 3 -11.85 -18.57 -15.29
CA ARG A 3 -12.06 -17.53 -16.30
C ARG A 3 -11.34 -16.23 -15.86
N PRO A 4 -10.73 -15.46 -16.79
CA PRO A 4 -9.98 -14.24 -16.46
C PRO A 4 -10.80 -13.21 -15.67
N SER A 5 -12.13 -13.20 -15.82
CA SER A 5 -13.06 -12.38 -15.05
C SER A 5 -13.12 -12.72 -13.56
N ALA A 6 -13.06 -14.00 -13.20
CA ALA A 6 -13.12 -14.44 -11.79
C ALA A 6 -11.86 -14.00 -11.02
N ARG A 7 -10.70 -13.98 -11.69
CA ARG A 7 -9.45 -13.53 -11.07
C ARG A 7 -9.44 -12.02 -10.82
N LEU A 8 -9.94 -11.24 -11.77
CA LEU A 8 -10.11 -9.80 -11.57
C LEU A 8 -11.06 -9.48 -10.42
N LEU A 9 -12.16 -10.24 -10.30
CA LEU A 9 -13.10 -10.07 -9.19
C LEU A 9 -12.41 -10.31 -7.84
N VAL A 10 -11.61 -11.37 -7.71
CA VAL A 10 -10.85 -11.66 -6.47
C VAL A 10 -9.92 -10.49 -6.12
N TRP A 11 -9.18 -9.95 -7.08
CA TRP A 11 -8.27 -8.83 -6.83
C TRP A 11 -9.00 -7.51 -6.55
N ALA A 12 -10.15 -7.29 -7.18
CA ALA A 12 -11.01 -6.14 -6.87
C ALA A 12 -11.56 -6.24 -5.44
N VAL A 13 -12.05 -7.40 -5.03
CA VAL A 13 -12.51 -7.66 -3.65
C VAL A 13 -11.37 -7.50 -2.65
N ALA A 14 -10.17 -8.00 -2.97
CA ALA A 14 -8.99 -7.80 -2.14
C ALA A 14 -8.61 -6.32 -2.02
N GLY A 15 -8.67 -5.55 -3.11
CA GLY A 15 -8.43 -4.11 -3.10
C GLY A 15 -9.42 -3.36 -2.20
N VAL A 16 -10.71 -3.69 -2.30
CA VAL A 16 -11.76 -3.14 -1.43
C VAL A 16 -11.51 -3.51 0.04
N ALA A 17 -11.23 -4.78 0.33
CA ALA A 17 -10.99 -5.24 1.70
C ALA A 17 -9.78 -4.54 2.34
N VAL A 18 -8.69 -4.38 1.58
CA VAL A 18 -7.50 -3.64 2.04
C VAL A 18 -7.82 -2.17 2.26
N GLY A 19 -8.53 -1.50 1.34
CA GLY A 19 -8.86 -0.09 1.51
C GLY A 19 -9.78 0.17 2.71
N VAL A 20 -10.79 -0.68 2.94
CA VAL A 20 -11.64 -0.63 4.14
C VAL A 20 -10.81 -0.86 5.41
N PHE A 21 -9.90 -1.84 5.41
CA PHE A 21 -9.01 -2.09 6.54
C PHE A 21 -8.12 -0.89 6.86
N LEU A 22 -7.51 -0.28 5.84
CA LEU A 22 -6.68 0.91 6.00
C LEU A 22 -7.47 2.10 6.51
N GLU A 23 -8.72 2.27 6.07
CA GLU A 23 -9.60 3.31 6.59
C GLU A 23 -9.90 3.08 8.08
N LEU A 24 -10.38 1.89 8.45
CA LEU A 24 -10.71 1.57 9.83
C LEU A 24 -9.50 1.79 10.75
N LEU A 25 -8.31 1.39 10.29
CA LEU A 25 -7.07 1.63 11.00
C LEU A 25 -6.78 3.13 11.13
N THR A 26 -6.99 3.93 10.08
CA THR A 26 -6.82 5.39 10.09
C THR A 26 -7.75 6.05 11.09
N VAL A 27 -9.04 5.70 11.10
CA VAL A 27 -10.04 6.24 12.03
C VAL A 27 -9.71 5.85 13.47
N LEU A 28 -9.34 4.58 13.71
CA LEU A 28 -8.94 4.10 15.04
C LEU A 28 -7.69 4.85 15.57
N LEU A 29 -6.68 5.05 14.73
CA LEU A 29 -5.50 5.82 15.09
C LEU A 29 -5.83 7.30 15.30
N ALA A 30 -6.69 7.88 14.47
CA ALA A 30 -7.08 9.28 14.60
C ALA A 30 -7.78 9.55 15.94
N ALA A 31 -8.65 8.62 16.38
CA ALA A 31 -9.44 8.75 17.60
C ALA A 31 -8.69 8.31 18.88
N ALA A 32 -7.87 7.25 18.80
CA ALA A 32 -7.28 6.60 19.98
C ALA A 32 -5.82 6.18 19.79
N GLY A 33 -5.13 6.80 18.83
CA GLY A 33 -3.72 6.53 18.55
C GLY A 33 -2.79 6.85 19.72
N PRO A 34 -1.61 6.21 19.78
CA PRO A 34 -0.62 6.52 20.80
C PRO A 34 -0.04 7.91 20.60
N GLU A 35 0.37 8.52 21.71
CA GLU A 35 1.00 9.83 21.75
C GLU A 35 2.16 9.85 22.75
N GLY A 36 3.05 10.82 22.58
CA GLY A 36 4.20 11.01 23.44
C GLY A 36 4.73 12.45 23.38
N PRO A 37 5.82 12.74 24.09
CA PRO A 37 6.36 14.09 24.15
C PRO A 37 6.76 14.61 22.77
N GLY A 38 5.95 15.49 22.20
CA GLY A 38 6.20 16.14 20.90
C GLY A 38 5.75 15.36 19.66
N TRP A 39 5.08 14.20 19.81
CA TRP A 39 4.52 13.42 18.70
C TRP A 39 3.16 12.80 19.09
N SER A 40 2.28 12.62 18.10
CA SER A 40 1.00 11.93 18.29
C SER A 40 0.60 11.27 16.99
N LEU A 41 0.06 10.05 17.07
CA LEU A 41 -0.60 9.38 15.96
C LEU A 41 -2.10 9.66 15.90
N GLN A 42 -2.64 10.48 16.81
CA GLN A 42 -4.02 10.98 16.78
C GLN A 42 -4.20 12.12 15.78
N GLY A 43 -5.45 12.37 15.38
CA GLY A 43 -5.80 13.37 14.39
C GLY A 43 -4.95 13.22 13.11
N ASN A 44 -4.21 14.27 12.75
CA ASN A 44 -3.35 14.27 11.56
C ASN A 44 -2.22 13.24 11.60
N GLY A 45 -1.81 12.77 12.79
CA GLY A 45 -0.80 11.72 12.93
C GLY A 45 -1.23 10.39 12.30
N ALA A 46 -2.54 10.14 12.21
CA ALA A 46 -3.10 8.94 11.60
C ALA A 46 -2.87 8.87 10.08
N LEU A 47 -2.51 9.99 9.43
CA LEU A 47 -2.18 10.04 8.01
C LEU A 47 -1.00 9.14 7.62
N ILE A 48 -0.21 8.67 8.59
CA ILE A 48 0.80 7.65 8.35
C ILE A 48 0.23 6.35 7.76
N VAL A 49 -1.05 6.05 8.00
CA VAL A 49 -1.72 4.88 7.43
C VAL A 49 -1.95 5.07 5.92
N PRO A 50 -2.69 6.10 5.44
CA PRO A 50 -2.88 6.30 4.00
C PRO A 50 -1.60 6.73 3.27
N LEU A 51 -0.67 7.42 3.93
CA LEU A 51 0.57 7.89 3.28
C LEU A 51 1.71 6.88 3.33
N GLY A 52 1.68 5.94 4.29
CA GLY A 52 2.72 4.92 4.46
C GLY A 52 2.23 3.50 4.14
N LEU A 53 1.18 3.03 4.82
CA LEU A 53 0.71 1.65 4.64
C LEU A 53 -0.02 1.42 3.30
N ALA A 54 -0.76 2.41 2.79
CA ALA A 54 -1.45 2.27 1.50
C ALA A 54 -0.48 2.05 0.32
N PRO A 55 0.59 2.84 0.12
CA PRO A 55 1.56 2.57 -0.93
C PRO A 55 2.30 1.23 -0.73
N ALA A 56 2.58 0.81 0.50
CA ALA A 56 3.14 -0.51 0.78
C ALA A 56 2.20 -1.65 0.34
N ALA A 57 0.91 -1.55 0.68
CA ALA A 57 -0.10 -2.52 0.27
C ALA A 57 -0.29 -2.54 -1.25
N LEU A 58 -0.28 -1.36 -1.89
CA LEU A 58 -0.32 -1.21 -3.33
C LEU A 58 0.86 -1.90 -4.02
N ALA A 59 2.08 -1.69 -3.51
CA ALA A 59 3.26 -2.32 -4.04
C ALA A 59 3.21 -3.85 -3.92
N ALA A 60 2.80 -4.37 -2.77
CA ALA A 60 2.66 -5.81 -2.54
C ALA A 60 1.60 -6.44 -3.45
N GLY A 61 0.41 -5.85 -3.51
CA GLY A 61 -0.70 -6.33 -4.34
C GLY A 61 -0.39 -6.30 -5.83
N TRP A 62 0.20 -5.21 -6.32
CA TRP A 62 0.57 -5.09 -7.73
C TRP A 62 1.71 -6.04 -8.09
N THR A 63 2.71 -6.19 -7.22
CA THR A 63 3.78 -7.17 -7.40
C THR A 63 3.23 -8.60 -7.49
N ALA A 64 2.29 -8.95 -6.60
CA ALA A 64 1.62 -10.25 -6.64
C ALA A 64 0.89 -10.49 -7.97
N LEU A 65 0.14 -9.49 -8.44
CA LEU A 65 -0.58 -9.53 -9.72
C LEU A 65 0.36 -9.79 -10.90
N VAL A 66 1.48 -9.07 -10.97
CA VAL A 66 2.49 -9.23 -12.03
C VAL A 66 3.09 -10.63 -11.99
N LEU A 67 3.52 -11.11 -10.83
CA LEU A 67 4.16 -12.42 -10.70
C LEU A 67 3.18 -13.58 -10.96
N GLN A 68 1.96 -13.48 -10.44
CA GLN A 68 0.90 -14.47 -10.65
C GLN A 68 0.57 -14.60 -12.14
N ALA A 69 0.56 -13.49 -12.88
CA ALA A 69 0.30 -13.51 -14.31
C ALA A 69 1.40 -14.22 -15.12
N HIS A 70 2.63 -14.21 -14.64
CA HIS A 70 3.77 -14.90 -15.24
C HIS A 70 3.95 -16.32 -14.71
N SER A 71 2.96 -16.86 -13.97
CA SER A 71 2.98 -18.20 -13.38
C SER A 71 4.19 -18.46 -12.47
N ARG A 72 4.75 -17.40 -11.87
CA ARG A 72 5.83 -17.48 -10.89
C ARG A 72 5.22 -17.54 -9.49
N SER A 73 5.96 -18.12 -8.54
CA SER A 73 5.62 -17.99 -7.13
C SER A 73 5.60 -16.50 -6.76
N TRP A 74 4.42 -16.02 -6.37
CA TRP A 74 4.16 -14.61 -6.11
C TRP A 74 4.09 -14.30 -4.62
N THR A 75 3.71 -15.29 -3.80
CA THR A 75 3.41 -15.10 -2.37
C THR A 75 4.60 -14.60 -1.59
N ALA A 76 5.76 -15.27 -1.68
CA ALA A 76 6.95 -14.88 -0.93
C ALA A 76 7.46 -13.48 -1.32
N THR A 77 7.49 -13.16 -2.61
CA THR A 77 7.96 -11.85 -3.09
C THR A 77 6.98 -10.72 -2.74
N ALA A 78 5.68 -10.94 -2.92
CA ALA A 78 4.66 -9.96 -2.54
C ALA A 78 4.65 -9.71 -1.03
N LEU A 79 4.78 -10.77 -0.22
CA LEU A 79 4.92 -10.65 1.23
C LEU A 79 6.21 -9.92 1.62
N ALA A 80 7.33 -10.19 0.95
CA ALA A 80 8.57 -9.46 1.20
C ALA A 80 8.44 -7.97 0.87
N VAL A 81 7.80 -7.62 -0.25
CA VAL A 81 7.52 -6.21 -0.61
C VAL A 81 6.61 -5.55 0.43
N GLY A 82 5.55 -6.23 0.86
CA GLY A 82 4.66 -5.74 1.91
C GLY A 82 5.37 -5.57 3.25
N ALA A 83 6.22 -6.54 3.64
CA ALA A 83 7.00 -6.49 4.87
C ALA A 83 8.03 -5.36 4.85
N LEU A 84 8.68 -5.10 3.72
CA LEU A 84 9.60 -3.96 3.56
C LEU A 84 8.86 -2.63 3.70
N GLY A 85 7.68 -2.50 3.09
CA GLY A 85 6.86 -1.30 3.25
C GLY A 85 6.36 -1.11 4.68
N LEU A 86 5.97 -2.19 5.37
CA LEU A 86 5.60 -2.15 6.79
C LEU A 86 6.79 -1.76 7.68
N LEU A 87 7.96 -2.36 7.44
CA LEU A 87 9.20 -2.01 8.13
C LEU A 87 9.52 -0.53 7.96
N TRP A 88 9.33 0.01 6.75
CA TRP A 88 9.50 1.43 6.47
C TRP A 88 8.59 2.30 7.35
N VAL A 89 7.30 1.97 7.42
CA VAL A 89 6.35 2.69 8.29
C VAL A 89 6.74 2.62 9.77
N VAL A 90 7.21 1.47 10.24
CA VAL A 90 7.70 1.32 11.63
C VAL A 90 8.92 2.19 11.88
N LEU A 91 9.85 2.26 10.92
CA LEU A 91 11.02 3.13 11.01
C LEU A 91 10.63 4.61 11.00
N ASP A 92 9.64 5.02 10.21
CA ASP A 92 9.12 6.39 10.22
C ASP A 92 8.50 6.74 11.58
N ILE A 93 7.70 5.85 12.17
CA ILE A 93 7.15 6.03 13.53
C ILE A 93 8.30 6.18 14.53
N ALA A 94 9.29 5.27 14.50
CA ALA A 94 10.42 5.33 15.41
C ALA A 94 11.24 6.62 15.25
N ALA A 95 11.47 7.07 14.01
CA ALA A 95 12.18 8.31 13.73
C ALA A 95 11.43 9.53 14.28
N ILE A 96 10.11 9.61 14.07
CA ILE A 96 9.28 10.70 14.60
C ILE A 96 9.28 10.69 16.14
N SER A 97 9.26 9.51 16.76
CA SER A 97 9.24 9.38 18.24
C SER A 97 10.58 9.68 18.91
N LEU A 98 11.71 9.56 18.21
CA LEU A 98 13.05 9.67 18.79
C LEU A 98 13.78 10.97 18.42
N VAL A 99 13.37 11.64 17.35
CA VAL A 99 14.12 12.78 16.77
C VAL A 99 13.45 14.11 17.14
N ARG A 100 14.25 15.17 17.35
CA ARG A 100 13.72 16.53 17.55
C ARG A 100 12.83 16.95 16.37
N ARG A 101 11.75 17.66 16.66
CA ARG A 101 10.65 18.02 15.75
C ARG A 101 11.08 18.54 14.37
N GLU A 102 12.18 19.28 14.28
CA GLU A 102 12.65 19.89 13.03
C GLU A 102 13.29 18.88 12.05
N LEU A 103 14.03 17.90 12.55
CA LEU A 103 14.63 16.84 11.73
C LEU A 103 13.58 15.79 11.33
N ALA A 104 12.57 15.57 12.18
CA ALA A 104 11.48 14.64 11.89
C ALA A 104 10.69 15.03 10.62
N ILE A 105 10.49 16.33 10.36
CA ILE A 105 9.76 16.81 9.17
C ILE A 105 10.54 16.51 7.89
N ILE A 106 11.86 16.70 7.89
CA ILE A 106 12.70 16.45 6.70
C ILE A 106 12.79 14.94 6.43
N VAL A 107 13.03 14.15 7.48
CA VAL A 107 13.11 12.69 7.38
C VAL A 107 11.78 12.11 6.93
N ALA A 108 10.66 12.49 7.57
CA ALA A 108 9.33 12.02 7.20
C ALA A 108 8.95 12.49 5.78
N GLY A 109 9.25 13.73 5.40
CA GLY A 109 8.99 14.24 4.05
C GLY A 109 9.71 13.41 2.98
N LEU A 110 11.01 13.21 3.13
CA LEU A 110 11.80 12.42 2.18
C LEU A 110 11.37 10.94 2.16
N ALA A 111 11.08 10.38 3.33
CA ALA A 111 10.66 9.00 3.49
C ALA A 111 9.29 8.74 2.85
N ILE A 112 8.34 9.68 3.00
CA ILE A 112 7.06 9.64 2.31
C ILE A 112 7.29 9.66 0.80
N TYR A 113 8.07 10.58 0.25
CA TYR A 113 8.30 10.58 -1.20
C TYR A 113 8.97 9.29 -1.72
N ALA A 114 9.88 8.70 -0.94
CA ALA A 114 10.52 7.45 -1.29
C ALA A 114 9.54 6.25 -1.28
N ILE A 115 8.61 6.17 -0.31
CA ILE A 115 7.67 5.05 -0.22
C ILE A 115 6.70 5.01 -1.41
N TRP A 116 6.36 6.17 -1.97
CA TRP A 116 5.49 6.27 -3.15
C TRP A 116 6.15 5.82 -4.46
N LEU A 117 7.48 5.65 -4.49
CA LEU A 117 8.17 5.03 -5.63
C LEU A 117 8.04 3.50 -5.62
N ILE A 118 7.90 2.88 -4.45
CA ILE A 118 7.85 1.42 -4.29
C ILE A 118 6.68 0.78 -5.08
N PRO A 119 5.45 1.33 -5.09
CA PRO A 119 4.36 0.78 -5.88
C PRO A 119 4.57 0.79 -7.40
N VAL A 120 5.54 1.57 -7.90
CA VAL A 120 5.93 1.57 -9.32
C VAL A 120 7.12 0.64 -9.54
N VAL A 121 8.16 0.78 -8.71
CA VAL A 121 9.43 0.06 -8.87
C VAL A 121 9.26 -1.43 -8.62
N ALA A 122 8.58 -1.85 -7.55
CA ALA A 122 8.44 -3.25 -7.19
C ALA A 122 7.76 -4.10 -8.28
N PRO A 123 6.56 -3.73 -8.80
CA PRO A 123 5.95 -4.48 -9.90
C PRO A 123 6.74 -4.38 -11.20
N LEU A 124 7.43 -3.26 -11.46
CA LEU A 124 8.29 -3.13 -12.63
C LEU A 124 9.48 -4.10 -12.57
N VAL A 125 10.17 -4.19 -11.45
CA VAL A 125 11.26 -5.14 -11.22
C VAL A 125 10.73 -6.58 -11.31
N ALA A 126 9.57 -6.86 -10.74
CA ALA A 126 8.92 -8.16 -10.86
C ALA A 126 8.64 -8.53 -12.33
N TRP A 127 8.18 -7.56 -13.14
CA TRP A 127 7.94 -7.74 -14.56
C TRP A 127 9.25 -7.98 -15.34
N LEU A 128 10.26 -7.15 -15.11
CA LEU A 128 11.58 -7.26 -15.76
C LEU A 128 12.26 -8.61 -15.46
N THR A 129 12.14 -9.09 -14.23
CA THR A 129 12.73 -10.38 -13.80
C THR A 129 11.95 -11.60 -14.25
N THR A 130 10.73 -11.43 -14.77
CA THR A 130 9.97 -12.49 -15.44
C THR A 130 10.31 -12.55 -16.93
N HIS A 131 11.55 -12.94 -17.23
CA HIS A 131 11.95 -13.24 -18.61
C HIS A 131 11.21 -14.50 -19.12
N ARG A 132 10.59 -14.36 -20.30
CA ARG A 132 10.01 -15.38 -21.19
C ARG A 132 8.47 -15.44 -21.23
N ARG A 133 7.98 -15.23 -22.46
CA ARG A 133 6.66 -15.58 -23.05
C ARG A 133 5.52 -14.58 -22.86
N ARG A 134 5.29 -13.82 -23.95
CA ARG A 134 4.07 -13.09 -24.38
C ARG A 134 3.96 -11.63 -23.94
N ALA A 135 4.55 -10.74 -24.75
CA ALA A 135 4.30 -9.29 -24.75
C ALA A 135 2.81 -8.90 -24.86
N HIS A 136 1.96 -9.79 -25.37
CA HIS A 136 0.53 -9.56 -25.59
C HIS A 136 -0.32 -9.37 -24.31
N LYS A 137 0.27 -9.47 -23.10
CA LYS A 137 -0.46 -9.33 -21.82
C LYS A 137 -0.05 -8.13 -20.97
N ALA A 138 0.93 -7.33 -21.39
CA ALA A 138 1.39 -6.16 -20.64
C ALA A 138 0.26 -5.16 -20.31
N GLY A 139 -0.61 -4.87 -21.29
CA GLY A 139 -1.77 -3.99 -21.08
C GLY A 139 -2.77 -4.51 -20.04
N TRP A 140 -2.87 -5.83 -19.86
CA TRP A 140 -3.75 -6.43 -18.86
C TRP A 140 -3.17 -6.36 -17.44
N HIS A 141 -1.85 -6.33 -17.31
CA HIS A 141 -1.17 -6.14 -16.02
C HIS A 141 -1.27 -4.69 -15.54
N ALA A 142 -1.13 -3.74 -16.47
CA ALA A 142 -1.41 -2.34 -16.20
C ALA A 142 -2.88 -2.14 -15.81
N ALA A 143 -3.82 -2.70 -16.56
CA ALA A 143 -5.25 -2.59 -16.25
C ALA A 143 -5.62 -3.20 -14.89
N ALA A 144 -5.10 -4.39 -14.54
CA ALA A 144 -5.36 -4.99 -13.23
C ALA A 144 -4.75 -4.19 -12.08
N GLY A 145 -3.54 -3.64 -12.26
CA GLY A 145 -2.92 -2.74 -11.31
C GLY A 145 -3.70 -1.44 -11.12
N VAL A 146 -4.19 -0.85 -12.21
CA VAL A 146 -5.06 0.33 -12.18
C VAL A 146 -6.38 0.03 -11.49
N VAL A 147 -7.03 -1.11 -11.77
CA VAL A 147 -8.27 -1.51 -11.08
C VAL A 147 -8.02 -1.72 -9.59
N TYR A 148 -6.91 -2.35 -9.22
CA TYR A 148 -6.53 -2.53 -7.81
C TYR A 148 -6.29 -1.18 -7.13
N LEU A 149 -5.55 -0.27 -7.77
CA LEU A 149 -5.34 1.09 -7.29
C LEU A 149 -6.66 1.85 -7.11
N LEU A 150 -7.53 1.84 -8.13
CA LEU A 150 -8.81 2.54 -8.10
C LEU A 150 -9.75 1.98 -7.03
N THR A 151 -9.75 0.66 -6.83
CA THR A 151 -10.58 0.03 -5.78
C THR A 151 -10.03 0.31 -4.38
N LEU A 152 -8.70 0.30 -4.20
CA LEU A 152 -8.05 0.67 -2.94
C LEU A 152 -8.31 2.14 -2.60
N VAL A 153 -8.00 3.07 -3.50
CA VAL A 153 -8.19 4.52 -3.30
C VAL A 153 -9.67 4.86 -3.19
N GLY A 154 -10.51 4.28 -4.05
CA GLY A 154 -11.95 4.52 -4.05
C GLY A 154 -12.62 4.02 -2.78
N SER A 155 -12.27 2.82 -2.29
CA SER A 155 -12.84 2.31 -1.04
C SER A 155 -12.38 3.13 0.17
N PHE A 156 -11.12 3.57 0.23
CA PHE A 156 -10.64 4.50 1.24
C PHE A 156 -11.43 5.82 1.21
N ALA A 157 -11.52 6.47 0.05
CA ALA A 157 -12.23 7.75 -0.12
C ALA A 157 -13.76 7.66 0.08
N VAL A 158 -14.38 6.51 -0.14
CA VAL A 158 -15.80 6.30 0.17
C VAL A 158 -16.00 6.03 1.66
N SER A 159 -15.13 5.23 2.27
CA SER A 159 -15.26 4.85 3.67
C SER A 159 -15.07 6.04 4.62
N THR A 160 -14.14 6.96 4.30
CA THR A 160 -14.01 8.28 4.97
C THR A 160 -15.30 9.12 5.01
N ARG A 161 -16.21 8.94 4.04
CA ARG A 161 -17.49 9.68 3.99
C ARG A 161 -18.62 8.97 4.73
N LEU A 162 -18.50 7.66 4.93
CA LEU A 162 -19.53 6.82 5.55
C LEU A 162 -19.28 6.60 7.04
N LEU A 163 -18.02 6.63 7.46
CA LEU A 163 -17.65 6.54 8.87
C LEU A 163 -17.79 7.91 9.54
N PRO A 164 -18.34 7.99 10.75
CA PRO A 164 -18.40 9.23 11.51
C PRO A 164 -16.99 9.82 11.70
N PRO A 165 -16.82 11.15 11.70
CA PRO A 165 -15.57 11.74 12.18
C PRO A 165 -15.35 11.27 13.62
N GLY A 166 -14.22 10.57 13.84
CA GLY A 166 -13.75 10.17 15.16
C GLY A 166 -13.19 11.32 15.96
#